data_AF-F0Q6K8-F1
#
_entry.id   AF-F0Q6K8-F1
#
_cell.length_a   1.000
_cell.length_b   1.000
_cell.length_c   1.000
_cell.angle_alpha   90.00
_cell.angle_beta   90.00
_cell.angle_gamma   90.00
#
_symmetry.space_group_name_H-M   'P 1'
#
loop_
_entity.id
_entity.type
_entity.pdbx_description
1 polymer ?
#
loop_
_entity_poly.entity_id
_entity_poly.type
_entity_poly.pdbx_seq_one_letter_code
_entity_poly.pdbx_strand_id
1 'polypeptide(L)'
;MAALPIPAAHSPKPSAPGPAGSGEADISLVNLAARQRMLSQRIVLQTVLAVQGEAAQALAARQTLQTFESSQARLVQTPRHLDAASAREVDAMYHGPRGVGATIDAFARQARAALDLADQGSTRAADALAPLVAATDGVLEALNAATTVFDQIQRRQSEDMMGELSGIVASIQTVAREAKVVSFNAQVMAARAAAHGREFAVVANVLSGITAEIDRLSLQAVSLAGRGRRAV
;
A
#
# COMPACT_ATOMS: atom_id res chain seq x y z
N MET A 1 -32.87 55.48 0.40
CA MET A 1 -31.53 54.85 0.47
C MET A 1 -31.67 53.53 1.21
N ALA A 2 -31.79 52.42 0.47
CA ALA A 2 -31.93 51.08 1.04
C ALA A 2 -30.57 50.38 1.00
N ALA A 3 -30.10 49.91 2.15
CA ALA A 3 -28.88 49.13 2.27
C ALA A 3 -29.14 47.69 1.81
N LEU A 4 -28.40 47.23 0.80
CA LEU A 4 -28.40 45.83 0.36
C LEU A 4 -27.47 45.01 1.28
N PRO A 5 -27.87 43.78 1.68
CA PRO A 5 -27.05 42.93 2.53
C PRO A 5 -25.91 42.28 1.71
N ILE A 6 -24.72 42.23 2.32
CA ILE A 6 -23.52 41.58 1.78
C ILE A 6 -23.69 40.05 1.91
N PRO A 7 -23.44 39.25 0.86
CA PRO A 7 -23.55 37.80 0.97
C PRO A 7 -22.39 37.24 1.81
N ALA A 8 -22.73 36.36 2.75
CA ALA A 8 -21.77 35.68 3.61
C ALA A 8 -20.81 34.80 2.78
N ALA A 9 -19.51 35.06 2.95
CA ALA A 9 -18.43 34.28 2.36
C ALA A 9 -18.56 32.80 2.79
N HIS A 10 -18.82 31.93 1.82
CA HIS A 10 -18.75 30.49 2.03
C HIS A 10 -17.29 30.11 2.19
N SER A 11 -16.86 29.83 3.42
CA SER A 11 -15.57 29.22 3.69
C SER A 11 -15.56 27.80 3.11
N PRO A 12 -14.62 27.43 2.22
CA PRO A 12 -14.45 26.03 1.86
C PRO A 12 -13.96 25.28 3.11
N LYS A 13 -14.75 24.31 3.58
CA LYS A 13 -14.33 23.38 4.63
C LYS A 13 -13.04 22.69 4.17
N PRO A 14 -12.00 22.58 5.02
CA PRO A 14 -10.85 21.76 4.69
C PRO A 14 -11.31 20.31 4.58
N SER A 15 -11.20 19.74 3.39
CA SER A 15 -11.35 18.30 3.16
C SER A 15 -10.37 17.57 4.06
N ALA A 16 -10.89 16.60 4.83
CA ALA A 16 -10.10 15.80 5.76
C ALA A 16 -8.90 15.14 5.04
N PRO A 17 -7.76 14.99 5.71
CA PRO A 17 -6.65 14.24 5.15
C PRO A 17 -7.10 12.79 4.92
N GLY A 18 -7.00 12.33 3.67
CA GLY A 18 -7.18 10.92 3.30
C GLY A 18 -6.22 10.03 4.10
N PRO A 19 -6.54 8.73 4.25
CA PRO A 19 -5.88 7.87 5.21
C PRO A 19 -4.41 7.69 4.83
N ALA A 20 -3.50 8.30 5.59
CA ALA A 20 -2.06 8.13 5.50
C ALA A 20 -1.57 6.70 5.85
N GLY A 21 -2.47 5.72 5.94
CA GLY A 21 -2.19 4.35 6.38
C GLY A 21 -2.14 3.29 5.26
N SER A 22 -2.44 3.64 4.01
CA SER A 22 -2.41 2.68 2.89
C SER A 22 -0.98 2.29 2.50
N GLY A 23 -0.08 3.27 2.32
CA GLY A 23 1.28 2.99 1.82
C GLY A 23 2.14 2.10 2.73
N GLU A 24 1.99 2.20 4.06
CA GLU A 24 2.72 1.35 5.02
C GLU A 24 2.11 -0.06 5.09
N ALA A 25 0.79 -0.18 4.95
CA ALA A 25 0.10 -1.45 4.83
C ALA A 25 0.49 -2.18 3.53
N ASP A 26 0.62 -1.46 2.41
CA ASP A 26 0.95 -2.03 1.11
C ASP A 26 2.38 -2.56 1.05
N ILE A 27 3.36 -1.80 1.55
CA ILE A 27 4.75 -2.27 1.70
C ILE A 27 4.84 -3.45 2.66
N SER A 28 3.97 -3.50 3.68
CA SER A 28 3.89 -4.64 4.60
C SER A 28 3.39 -5.92 3.91
N LEU A 29 2.46 -5.81 2.95
CA LEU A 29 1.85 -6.94 2.26
C LEU A 29 2.81 -7.63 1.28
N VAL A 30 3.55 -6.87 0.47
CA VAL A 30 4.58 -7.44 -0.41
C VAL A 30 5.69 -8.10 0.40
N ASN A 31 6.14 -7.45 1.47
CA ASN A 31 7.12 -8.04 2.37
C ASN A 31 6.58 -9.30 3.08
N LEU A 32 5.27 -9.39 3.31
CA LEU A 32 4.64 -10.57 3.88
C LEU A 32 4.63 -11.72 2.87
N ALA A 33 4.23 -11.46 1.62
CA ALA A 33 4.22 -12.45 0.53
C ALA A 33 5.62 -12.96 0.20
N ALA A 34 6.60 -12.06 0.08
CA ALA A 34 7.99 -12.44 -0.20
C ALA A 34 8.57 -13.34 0.91
N ARG A 35 8.27 -13.04 2.18
CA ARG A 35 8.71 -13.85 3.34
C ARG A 35 8.13 -15.27 3.34
N GLN A 36 7.00 -15.52 2.69
CA GLN A 36 6.40 -16.86 2.65
C GLN A 36 7.31 -17.90 2.02
N ARG A 37 8.07 -17.54 0.98
CA ARG A 37 9.01 -18.46 0.30
C ARG A 37 10.14 -18.91 1.22
N MET A 38 10.67 -17.96 2.00
CA MET A 38 11.70 -18.27 3.00
C MET A 38 11.11 -19.15 4.10
N LEU A 39 9.91 -18.82 4.59
CA LEU A 39 9.23 -19.61 5.62
C LEU A 39 8.92 -21.03 5.13
N SER A 40 8.46 -21.24 3.89
CA SER A 40 8.15 -22.57 3.36
C SER A 40 9.41 -23.45 3.27
N GLN A 41 10.52 -22.92 2.78
CA GLN A 41 11.80 -23.65 2.75
C GLN A 41 12.29 -23.96 4.17
N ARG A 42 12.16 -22.99 5.09
CA ARG A 42 12.55 -23.18 6.49
C ARG A 42 11.70 -24.26 7.17
N ILE A 43 10.40 -24.31 6.89
CA ILE A 43 9.50 -25.37 7.37
C ILE A 43 9.97 -26.73 6.87
N VAL A 44 10.29 -26.87 5.58
CA VAL A 44 10.78 -28.15 5.02
C VAL A 44 12.05 -28.60 5.75
N LEU A 45 13.06 -27.73 5.85
CA LEU A 45 14.32 -28.04 6.51
C LEU A 45 14.13 -28.43 7.98
N GLN A 46 13.39 -27.63 8.73
CA GLN A 46 13.16 -27.88 10.16
C GLN A 46 12.33 -29.17 10.38
N THR A 47 11.41 -29.49 9.48
CA THR A 47 10.62 -30.73 9.53
C THR A 47 11.49 -31.95 9.24
N VAL A 48 12.41 -31.86 8.26
CA VAL A 48 13.38 -32.94 7.98
C VAL A 48 14.24 -33.21 9.21
N LEU A 49 14.78 -32.16 9.85
CA LEU A 49 15.59 -32.31 11.06
C LEU A 49 14.78 -32.85 12.25
N ALA A 50 13.53 -32.41 12.40
CA ALA A 50 12.63 -32.90 13.44
C ALA A 50 12.40 -34.41 13.34
N VAL A 51 12.16 -34.91 12.12
CA VAL A 51 11.96 -36.34 11.87
C VAL A 51 13.24 -37.16 12.08
N GLN A 52 14.41 -36.54 11.96
CA GLN A 52 15.70 -37.15 12.32
C GLN A 52 15.94 -37.23 13.82
N GLY A 53 15.03 -36.71 14.65
CA GLY A 53 15.10 -36.79 16.12
C GLY A 53 15.53 -35.49 16.82
N GLU A 54 15.73 -34.40 16.08
CA GLU A 54 16.09 -33.10 16.65
C GLU A 54 14.86 -32.40 17.24
N ALA A 55 14.51 -32.70 18.50
CA ALA A 55 13.31 -32.18 19.17
C ALA A 55 13.20 -30.64 19.18
N ALA A 56 14.34 -29.93 19.26
CA ALA A 56 14.36 -28.47 19.16
C ALA A 56 13.87 -27.96 17.79
N GLN A 57 14.13 -28.73 16.72
CA GLN A 57 13.69 -28.39 15.37
C GLN A 57 12.19 -28.66 15.17
N ALA A 58 11.61 -29.64 15.86
CA ALA A 58 10.16 -29.86 15.84
C ALA A 58 9.39 -28.63 16.37
N LEU A 59 9.83 -28.09 17.51
CA LEU A 59 9.26 -26.86 18.08
C LEU A 59 9.45 -25.66 17.16
N ALA A 60 10.66 -25.49 16.62
CA ALA A 60 10.95 -24.39 15.69
C ALA A 60 10.14 -24.49 14.39
N ALA A 61 9.95 -25.70 13.85
CA ALA A 61 9.13 -25.94 12.67
C ALA A 61 7.67 -25.57 12.91
N ARG A 62 7.09 -25.93 14.07
CA ARG A 62 5.72 -25.58 14.43
C ARG A 62 5.52 -24.06 14.53
N GLN A 63 6.48 -23.35 15.14
CA GLN A 63 6.44 -21.88 15.22
C GLN A 63 6.54 -21.23 13.83
N THR A 64 7.43 -21.73 12.98
CA THR A 64 7.56 -21.24 11.60
C THR A 64 6.29 -21.53 10.80
N LEU A 65 5.69 -22.71 10.95
CA LEU A 65 4.43 -23.09 10.31
C LEU A 65 3.26 -22.20 10.76
N GLN A 66 3.14 -21.91 12.06
CA GLN A 66 2.13 -20.98 12.58
C GLN A 66 2.31 -19.57 12.01
N THR A 67 3.55 -19.10 11.91
CA THR A 67 3.87 -17.80 11.31
C THR A 67 3.50 -17.78 9.82
N PHE A 68 3.77 -18.86 9.10
CA PHE A 68 3.37 -19.04 7.71
C PHE A 68 1.85 -19.02 7.54
N GLU A 69 1.11 -19.84 8.29
CA GLU A 69 -0.36 -19.94 8.24
C GLU A 69 -1.04 -18.60 8.57
N SER A 70 -0.60 -17.92 9.64
CA SER A 70 -1.14 -16.60 10.01
C SER A 70 -0.86 -15.53 8.96
N SER A 71 0.32 -15.57 8.34
CA SER A 71 0.66 -14.67 7.24
C SER A 71 -0.16 -14.95 5.99
N GLN A 72 -0.37 -16.23 5.63
CA GLN A 72 -1.24 -16.61 4.52
C GLN A 72 -2.68 -16.17 4.74
N ALA A 73 -3.22 -16.37 5.94
CA ALA A 73 -4.57 -15.92 6.27
C ALA A 73 -4.73 -14.40 6.08
N ARG A 74 -3.70 -13.62 6.43
CA ARG A 74 -3.69 -12.17 6.17
C ARG A 74 -3.67 -11.85 4.69
N LEU A 75 -2.84 -12.54 3.90
CA LEU A 75 -2.76 -12.33 2.45
C LEU A 75 -4.10 -12.63 1.75
N VAL A 76 -4.78 -13.71 2.14
CA VAL A 76 -6.10 -14.10 1.62
C VAL A 76 -7.20 -13.12 2.05
N GLN A 77 -7.05 -12.44 3.19
CA GLN A 77 -8.00 -11.42 3.67
C GLN A 77 -7.75 -10.03 3.10
N THR A 78 -6.59 -9.78 2.47
CA THR A 78 -6.24 -8.51 1.82
C THR A 78 -7.32 -7.93 0.90
N PRO A 79 -8.06 -8.72 0.09
CA PRO A 79 -9.09 -8.21 -0.81
C PRO A 79 -10.14 -7.32 -0.15
N ARG A 80 -10.37 -7.44 1.16
CA ARG A 80 -11.31 -6.59 1.92
C ARG A 80 -10.91 -5.11 1.96
N HIS A 81 -9.65 -4.81 1.67
CA HIS A 81 -9.08 -3.47 1.74
C HIS A 81 -8.63 -2.95 0.36
N LEU A 82 -8.84 -3.74 -0.69
CA LEU A 82 -8.49 -3.37 -2.06
C LEU A 82 -9.71 -2.86 -2.82
N ASP A 83 -9.46 -2.16 -3.93
CA ASP A 83 -10.49 -1.86 -4.92
C ASP A 83 -11.07 -3.15 -5.53
N ALA A 84 -12.24 -3.04 -6.17
CA ALA A 84 -12.96 -4.21 -6.70
C ALA A 84 -12.23 -4.93 -7.86
N ALA A 85 -11.30 -4.29 -8.56
CA ALA A 85 -10.52 -4.94 -9.61
C ALA A 85 -9.40 -5.78 -8.99
N SER A 86 -8.59 -5.16 -8.13
CA SER A 86 -7.49 -5.79 -7.39
C SER A 86 -8.00 -6.93 -6.49
N ALA A 87 -9.16 -6.77 -5.85
CA ALA A 87 -9.79 -7.83 -5.06
C ALA A 87 -10.14 -9.07 -5.89
N ARG A 88 -10.66 -8.88 -7.11
CA ARG A 88 -10.98 -9.98 -8.03
C ARG A 88 -9.71 -10.69 -8.53
N GLU A 89 -8.62 -9.95 -8.74
CA GLU A 89 -7.35 -10.55 -9.14
C GLU A 89 -6.76 -11.44 -8.04
N VAL A 90 -6.76 -10.98 -6.79
CA VAL A 90 -6.31 -11.80 -5.65
C VAL A 90 -7.23 -13.01 -5.45
N ASP A 91 -8.54 -12.85 -5.61
CA ASP A 91 -9.48 -13.96 -5.52
C ASP A 91 -9.26 -15.01 -6.62
N ALA A 92 -9.09 -14.58 -7.87
CA ALA A 92 -8.78 -15.48 -8.98
C ALA A 92 -7.45 -16.20 -8.78
N MET A 93 -6.46 -15.52 -8.19
CA MET A 93 -5.16 -16.09 -7.87
C MET A 93 -5.24 -17.17 -6.79
N TYR A 94 -6.01 -16.98 -5.72
CA TYR A 94 -6.11 -17.96 -4.64
C TYR A 94 -7.15 -19.07 -4.91
N HIS A 95 -8.32 -18.72 -5.45
CA HIS A 95 -9.49 -19.59 -5.57
C HIS A 95 -9.85 -19.99 -7.00
N GLY A 96 -9.12 -19.49 -8.01
CA GLY A 96 -9.37 -19.86 -9.40
C GLY A 96 -9.05 -21.34 -9.72
N PRO A 97 -9.37 -21.81 -10.93
CA PRO A 97 -9.14 -23.21 -11.35
C PRO A 97 -7.67 -23.66 -11.32
N ARG A 98 -6.74 -22.71 -11.40
CA ARG A 98 -5.29 -22.91 -11.20
C ARG A 98 -4.79 -22.09 -10.02
N GLY A 99 -5.65 -21.90 -9.02
CA GLY A 99 -5.37 -21.06 -7.87
C GLY A 99 -4.25 -21.63 -7.00
N VAL A 100 -3.48 -20.74 -6.39
CA VAL A 100 -2.33 -21.10 -5.55
C VAL A 100 -2.74 -21.61 -4.17
N GLY A 101 -3.98 -21.33 -3.74
CA GLY A 101 -4.46 -21.64 -2.39
C GLY A 101 -4.43 -23.14 -2.09
N ALA A 102 -4.93 -23.97 -3.01
CA ALA A 102 -4.96 -25.42 -2.81
C ALA A 102 -3.55 -26.02 -2.60
N THR A 103 -2.56 -25.52 -3.35
CA THR A 103 -1.16 -25.96 -3.23
C THR A 103 -0.55 -25.54 -1.90
N ILE A 104 -0.78 -24.28 -1.49
CA ILE A 104 -0.29 -23.73 -0.22
C ILE A 104 -0.91 -24.48 0.97
N ASP A 105 -2.21 -24.74 0.93
CA ASP A 105 -2.92 -25.45 1.99
C ASP A 105 -2.51 -26.92 2.06
N ALA A 106 -2.28 -27.56 0.91
CA ALA A 106 -1.77 -28.93 0.86
C ALA A 106 -0.38 -29.04 1.50
N PHE A 107 0.52 -28.10 1.17
CA PHE A 107 1.84 -28.00 1.79
C PHE A 107 1.75 -27.83 3.31
N ALA A 108 0.92 -26.90 3.80
CA ALA A 108 0.76 -26.67 5.24
C ALA A 108 0.22 -27.91 5.97
N ARG A 109 -0.76 -28.61 5.36
CA ARG A 109 -1.28 -29.88 5.90
C ARG A 109 -0.22 -30.99 5.95
N GLN A 110 0.59 -31.13 4.89
CA GLN A 110 1.67 -32.12 4.84
C GLN A 110 2.73 -31.83 5.90
N ALA A 111 3.14 -30.57 6.05
CA ALA A 111 4.10 -30.16 7.07
C ALA A 111 3.58 -30.47 8.48
N ARG A 112 2.30 -30.15 8.75
CA ARG A 112 1.67 -30.45 10.03
C ARG A 112 1.61 -31.94 10.33
N ALA A 113 1.19 -32.75 9.35
CA ALA A 113 1.12 -34.19 9.49
C ALA A 113 2.50 -34.83 9.78
N ALA A 114 3.55 -34.38 9.08
CA ALA A 114 4.91 -34.85 9.31
C ALA A 114 5.41 -34.48 10.72
N LEU A 115 5.15 -33.25 11.18
CA LEU A 115 5.50 -32.81 12.54
C LEU A 115 4.72 -33.54 13.64
N ASP A 116 3.43 -33.81 13.42
CA ASP A 116 2.61 -34.56 14.37
C ASP A 116 3.11 -36.01 14.52
N LEU A 117 3.55 -36.64 13.44
CA LEU A 117 4.16 -37.98 13.47
C LEU A 117 5.56 -37.98 14.09
N ALA A 118 6.35 -36.92 13.85
CA ALA A 118 7.68 -36.76 14.45
C ALA A 118 7.58 -36.65 15.98
N ASP A 119 6.64 -35.85 16.50
CA ASP A 119 6.42 -35.69 17.93
C ASP A 119 5.96 -36.99 18.61
N GLN A 120 5.27 -37.86 17.87
CA GLN A 120 4.86 -39.18 18.35
C GLN A 120 5.99 -40.23 18.30
N GLY A 121 7.18 -39.88 17.77
CA GLY A 121 8.27 -40.82 17.53
C GLY A 121 7.90 -41.92 16.54
N SER A 122 6.95 -41.65 15.62
CA SER A 122 6.45 -42.65 14.69
C SER A 122 7.45 -42.92 13.58
N THR A 123 7.71 -44.19 13.26
CA THR A 123 8.50 -44.59 12.09
C THR A 123 7.87 -44.12 10.77
N ARG A 124 6.56 -43.83 10.77
CA ARG A 124 5.81 -43.30 9.62
C ARG A 124 6.12 -41.82 9.33
N ALA A 125 6.83 -41.13 10.22
CA ALA A 125 7.21 -39.74 10.02
C ALA A 125 8.12 -39.57 8.78
N ALA A 126 8.98 -40.56 8.52
CA ALA A 126 9.81 -40.60 7.32
C ALA A 126 8.97 -40.73 6.02
N ASP A 127 7.93 -41.56 6.04
CA ASP A 127 7.01 -41.70 4.89
C ASP A 127 6.23 -40.40 4.63
N ALA A 128 5.88 -39.67 5.69
CA ALA A 128 5.18 -38.39 5.59
C ALA A 128 6.08 -37.23 5.09
N LEU A 129 7.41 -37.35 5.17
CA LEU A 129 8.34 -36.37 4.60
C LEU A 129 8.37 -36.39 3.08
N ALA A 130 8.30 -37.58 2.47
CA ALA A 130 8.40 -37.73 1.01
C ALA A 130 7.41 -36.81 0.25
N PRO A 131 6.10 -36.78 0.56
CA PRO A 131 5.17 -35.88 -0.11
C PRO A 131 5.42 -34.41 0.21
N LEU A 132 5.90 -34.06 1.42
CA LEU A 132 6.24 -32.69 1.79
C LEU A 132 7.42 -32.16 0.95
N VAL A 133 8.49 -32.96 0.83
CA VAL A 133 9.66 -32.60 0.03
C VAL A 133 9.28 -32.48 -1.45
N ALA A 134 8.49 -33.43 -1.97
CA ALA A 134 8.00 -33.39 -3.35
C ALA A 134 7.11 -32.17 -3.64
N ALA A 135 6.39 -31.65 -2.64
CA ALA A 135 5.56 -30.45 -2.78
C ALA A 135 6.35 -29.13 -2.74
N THR A 136 7.66 -29.16 -2.43
CA THR A 136 8.48 -27.95 -2.21
C THR A 136 8.51 -27.03 -3.42
N ASP A 137 8.76 -27.58 -4.61
CA ASP A 137 8.84 -26.77 -5.83
C ASP A 137 7.47 -26.18 -6.18
N GLY A 138 6.41 -26.99 -6.06
CA GLY A 138 5.04 -26.55 -6.31
C GLY A 138 4.60 -25.42 -5.37
N VAL A 139 4.92 -25.49 -4.07
CA VAL A 139 4.60 -24.39 -3.15
C VAL A 139 5.46 -23.15 -3.43
N LEU A 140 6.72 -23.31 -3.83
CA LEU A 140 7.57 -22.17 -4.18
C LEU A 140 7.07 -21.43 -5.42
N GLU A 141 6.66 -22.16 -6.46
CA GLU A 141 6.01 -21.59 -7.64
C GLU A 141 4.72 -20.86 -7.28
N ALA A 142 3.86 -21.49 -6.47
CA ALA A 142 2.61 -20.91 -5.99
C ALA A 142 2.84 -19.60 -5.21
N LEU A 143 3.81 -19.58 -4.30
CA LEU A 143 4.17 -18.39 -3.52
C LEU A 143 4.81 -17.29 -4.37
N ASN A 144 5.58 -17.67 -5.40
CA ASN A 144 6.18 -16.70 -6.33
C ASN A 144 5.11 -16.05 -7.22
N ALA A 145 4.15 -16.83 -7.71
CA ALA A 145 2.99 -16.31 -8.42
C ALA A 145 2.19 -15.35 -7.53
N ALA A 146 1.96 -15.72 -6.27
CA ALA A 146 1.29 -14.86 -5.30
C ALA A 146 2.00 -13.52 -5.08
N THR A 147 3.32 -13.58 -4.84
CA THR A 147 4.15 -12.38 -4.65
C THR A 147 4.08 -11.47 -5.88
N THR A 148 4.16 -12.04 -7.07
CA THR A 148 4.12 -11.27 -8.33
C THR A 148 2.82 -10.49 -8.50
N VAL A 149 1.67 -11.10 -8.19
CA VAL A 149 0.37 -10.41 -8.28
C VAL A 149 0.27 -9.29 -7.25
N PHE A 150 0.68 -9.52 -6.00
CA PHE A 150 0.70 -8.45 -4.99
C PHE A 150 1.63 -7.29 -5.38
N ASP A 151 2.81 -7.57 -5.94
CA ASP A 151 3.72 -6.54 -6.44
C ASP A 151 3.08 -5.70 -7.56
N GLN A 152 2.36 -6.35 -8.49
CA GLN A 152 1.67 -5.67 -9.59
C GLN A 152 0.50 -4.80 -9.11
N ILE A 153 -0.27 -5.28 -8.13
CA ILE A 153 -1.35 -4.50 -7.50
C ILE A 153 -0.77 -3.26 -6.83
N GLN A 154 0.27 -3.44 -6.00
CA GLN A 154 0.88 -2.32 -5.28
C GLN A 154 1.47 -1.28 -6.22
N ARG A 155 2.15 -1.70 -7.30
CA ARG A 155 2.70 -0.79 -8.30
C ARG A 155 1.60 0.06 -8.95
N ARG A 156 0.50 -0.57 -9.39
CA ARG A 156 -0.63 0.16 -9.99
C ARG A 156 -1.25 1.15 -9.01
N GLN A 157 -1.52 0.74 -7.78
CA GLN A 157 -2.08 1.63 -6.76
C GLN A 157 -1.16 2.83 -6.47
N SER A 158 0.15 2.61 -6.42
CA SER A 158 1.12 3.69 -6.25
C SER A 158 1.16 4.63 -7.46
N GLU A 159 0.99 4.12 -8.67
CA GLU A 159 0.95 4.92 -9.90
C GLU A 159 -0.32 5.78 -9.97
N ASP A 160 -1.48 5.17 -9.67
CA ASP A 160 -2.78 5.85 -9.65
C ASP A 160 -2.79 6.98 -8.61
N MET A 161 -2.31 6.70 -7.39
CA MET A 161 -2.17 7.68 -6.31
C MET A 161 -1.29 8.88 -6.73
N MET A 162 -0.17 8.61 -7.42
CA MET A 162 0.73 9.67 -7.91
C MET A 162 0.09 10.49 -9.04
N GLY A 163 -0.67 9.83 -9.92
CA GLY A 163 -1.44 10.49 -10.96
C GLY A 163 -2.46 11.47 -10.35
N GLU A 164 -3.20 11.02 -9.34
CA GLU A 164 -4.19 11.83 -8.63
C GLU A 164 -3.53 13.03 -7.91
N LEU A 165 -2.46 12.80 -7.15
CA LEU A 165 -1.70 13.87 -6.49
C LEU A 165 -1.16 14.90 -7.50
N SER A 166 -0.64 14.43 -8.64
CA SER A 166 -0.13 15.32 -9.69
C SER A 166 -1.25 16.16 -10.32
N GLY A 167 -2.43 15.57 -10.53
CA GLY A 167 -3.62 16.27 -11.03
C GLY A 167 -4.15 17.33 -10.06
N ILE A 168 -4.16 17.04 -8.76
CA ILE A 168 -4.53 18.01 -7.71
C ILE A 168 -3.56 19.20 -7.72
N VAL A 169 -2.26 18.93 -7.77
CA VAL A 169 -1.24 19.99 -7.78
C VAL A 169 -1.32 20.84 -9.04
N ALA A 170 -1.54 20.24 -10.21
CA ALA A 170 -1.77 20.98 -11.45
C ALA A 170 -3.02 21.88 -11.36
N SER A 171 -4.07 21.42 -10.71
CA SER A 171 -5.29 22.21 -10.47
C SER A 171 -5.02 23.39 -9.52
N ILE A 172 -4.27 23.18 -8.44
CA ILE A 172 -3.87 24.24 -7.51
C ILE A 172 -3.03 25.31 -8.21
N GLN A 173 -2.06 24.90 -9.05
CA GLN A 173 -1.23 25.84 -9.82
C GLN A 173 -2.05 26.65 -10.83
N THR A 174 -3.10 26.06 -11.41
CA THR A 174 -4.01 26.77 -12.30
C THR A 174 -4.77 27.85 -11.55
N VAL A 175 -5.37 27.51 -10.41
CA VAL A 175 -6.08 28.48 -9.54
C VAL A 175 -5.15 29.56 -9.02
N ALA A 176 -3.92 29.20 -8.60
CA ALA A 176 -2.92 30.17 -8.13
C ALA A 176 -2.54 31.16 -9.24
N ARG A 177 -2.40 30.69 -10.49
CA ARG A 177 -2.13 31.53 -11.65
C ARG A 177 -3.28 32.49 -11.96
N GLU A 178 -4.52 32.01 -11.92
CA GLU A 178 -5.70 32.86 -12.09
C GLU A 178 -5.79 33.93 -11.00
N ALA A 179 -5.61 33.54 -9.74
CA ALA A 179 -5.57 34.45 -8.60
C ALA A 179 -4.45 35.48 -8.72
N LYS A 180 -3.28 35.09 -9.25
CA LYS A 180 -2.16 36.00 -9.52
C LYS A 180 -2.49 37.04 -10.59
N VAL A 181 -3.19 36.65 -11.65
CA VAL A 181 -3.70 37.58 -12.68
C VAL A 181 -4.70 38.56 -12.07
N VAL A 182 -5.65 38.08 -11.27
CA VAL A 182 -6.63 38.95 -10.58
C VAL A 182 -5.94 39.94 -9.64
N SER A 183 -4.98 39.44 -8.86
CA SER A 183 -4.15 40.26 -7.98
C SER A 183 -3.41 41.35 -8.74
N PHE A 184 -2.80 41.01 -9.88
CA PHE A 184 -2.11 41.97 -10.73
C PHE A 184 -3.07 43.04 -11.28
N ASN A 185 -4.23 42.63 -11.78
CA ASN A 185 -5.25 43.56 -12.27
C ASN A 185 -5.73 44.51 -11.16
N ALA A 186 -5.90 44.01 -9.93
CA ALA A 186 -6.23 44.82 -8.77
C ALA A 186 -5.13 45.83 -8.43
N GLN A 187 -3.85 45.46 -8.53
CA GLN A 187 -2.73 46.38 -8.36
C GLN A 187 -2.75 47.52 -9.41
N VAL A 188 -3.02 47.19 -10.68
CA VAL A 188 -3.10 48.18 -11.77
C VAL A 188 -4.27 49.15 -11.53
N MET A 189 -5.44 48.65 -11.11
CA MET A 189 -6.59 49.49 -10.78
C MET A 189 -6.33 50.38 -9.57
N ALA A 190 -5.69 49.84 -8.53
CA ALA A 190 -5.28 50.58 -7.35
C ALA A 190 -4.31 51.73 -7.70
N ALA A 191 -3.33 51.47 -8.56
CA ALA A 191 -2.40 52.51 -9.03
C ALA A 191 -3.11 53.61 -9.83
N ARG A 192 -4.09 53.26 -10.66
CA ARG A 192 -4.90 54.24 -11.43
C ARG A 192 -5.84 55.06 -10.56
N ALA A 193 -6.36 54.51 -9.47
CA ALA A 193 -7.27 55.19 -8.56
C ALA A 193 -6.58 56.18 -7.59
N ALA A 194 -5.26 56.32 -7.66
CA ALA A 194 -4.44 57.23 -6.85
C ALA A 194 -4.79 57.14 -5.35
N ALA A 195 -5.28 58.23 -4.73
CA ALA A 195 -5.60 58.29 -3.31
C ALA A 195 -6.66 57.26 -2.87
N HIS A 196 -7.61 56.91 -3.76
CA HIS A 196 -8.69 55.96 -3.46
C HIS A 196 -8.29 54.49 -3.67
N GLY A 197 -7.11 54.23 -4.23
CA GLY A 197 -6.62 52.87 -4.51
C GLY A 197 -5.77 52.23 -3.41
N ARG A 198 -5.39 52.97 -2.36
CA ARG A 198 -4.43 52.49 -1.34
C ARG A 198 -4.86 51.18 -0.66
N GLU A 199 -6.13 51.05 -0.30
CA GLU A 199 -6.63 49.84 0.38
C GLU A 199 -6.65 48.62 -0.56
N PHE A 200 -7.02 48.83 -1.83
CA PHE A 200 -6.98 47.78 -2.86
C PHE A 200 -5.56 47.31 -3.18
N ALA A 201 -4.57 48.22 -3.14
CA ALA A 201 -3.16 47.85 -3.33
C ALA A 201 -2.64 46.90 -2.24
N VAL A 202 -3.04 47.12 -0.99
CA VAL A 202 -2.63 46.26 0.14
C VAL A 202 -3.20 44.85 -0.02
N VAL A 203 -4.50 44.74 -0.29
CA VAL A 203 -5.16 43.44 -0.49
C VAL A 203 -4.54 42.68 -1.66
N ALA A 204 -4.26 43.38 -2.77
CA ALA A 204 -3.64 42.76 -3.92
C ALA A 204 -2.19 42.29 -3.63
N ASN A 205 -1.39 43.05 -2.90
CA ASN A 205 -0.05 42.60 -2.50
C ASN A 205 -0.09 41.35 -1.62
N VAL A 206 -1.03 41.28 -0.66
CA VAL A 206 -1.21 40.10 0.19
C VAL A 206 -1.62 38.89 -0.65
N LEU A 207 -2.57 39.06 -1.57
CA LEU A 207 -3.05 37.98 -2.43
C LEU A 207 -1.93 37.44 -3.33
N SER A 208 -1.12 38.32 -3.93
CA SER A 208 0.07 37.93 -4.70
C SER A 208 1.05 37.11 -3.87
N GLY A 209 1.32 37.53 -2.62
CA GLY A 209 2.16 36.78 -1.68
C GLY A 209 1.62 35.39 -1.37
N ILE A 210 0.31 35.25 -1.14
CA ILE A 210 -0.35 33.97 -0.89
C ILE A 210 -0.20 33.04 -2.10
N THR A 211 -0.43 33.54 -3.32
CA THR A 211 -0.31 32.71 -4.54
C THR A 211 1.10 32.18 -4.75
N ALA A 212 2.14 32.98 -4.45
CA ALA A 212 3.52 32.54 -4.55
C ALA A 212 3.87 31.44 -3.52
N GLU A 213 3.34 31.53 -2.30
CA GLU A 213 3.56 30.47 -1.29
C GLU A 213 2.80 29.20 -1.65
N ILE A 214 1.58 29.30 -2.19
CA ILE A 214 0.81 28.14 -2.67
C ILE A 214 1.58 27.39 -3.77
N ASP A 215 2.14 28.09 -4.75
CA ASP A 215 2.95 27.47 -5.81
C ASP A 215 4.17 26.74 -5.23
N ARG A 216 4.86 27.37 -4.27
CA ARG A 216 6.04 26.80 -3.60
C ARG A 216 5.70 25.53 -2.82
N LEU A 217 4.66 25.58 -1.99
CA LEU A 217 4.21 24.44 -1.19
C LEU A 217 3.72 23.28 -2.05
N SER A 218 3.02 23.58 -3.14
CA SER A 218 2.52 22.56 -4.08
C SER A 218 3.67 21.80 -4.76
N LEU A 219 4.72 22.50 -5.18
CA LEU A 219 5.93 21.88 -5.74
C LEU A 219 6.69 21.04 -4.69
N GLN A 220 6.76 21.52 -3.44
CA GLN A 220 7.38 20.76 -2.35
C GLN A 220 6.62 19.48 -2.04
N ALA A 221 5.28 19.50 -2.07
CA ALA A 221 4.44 18.32 -1.84
C ALA A 221 4.70 17.22 -2.87
N VAL A 222 4.75 17.55 -4.17
CA VAL A 222 5.08 16.59 -5.23
C VAL A 222 6.50 16.04 -5.08
N SER A 223 7.46 16.90 -4.76
CA SER A 223 8.85 16.50 -4.53
C SER A 223 9.01 15.53 -3.35
N LEU A 224 8.28 15.77 -2.26
CA LEU A 224 8.29 14.91 -1.07
C LEU A 224 7.62 13.56 -1.38
N ALA A 225 6.47 13.57 -2.03
CA ALA A 225 5.79 12.36 -2.50
C ALA A 225 6.69 11.53 -3.43
N GLY A 226 7.38 12.18 -4.37
CA GLY A 226 8.32 11.52 -5.28
C GLY A 226 9.56 10.94 -4.60
N ARG A 227 10.05 11.54 -3.50
CA ARG A 227 11.24 11.08 -2.76
C ARG A 227 10.98 9.85 -1.88
N GLY A 228 9.78 9.68 -1.34
CA GLY A 228 9.41 8.48 -0.57
C GLY A 228 9.60 7.17 -1.36
N ARG A 229 9.58 7.25 -2.70
CA ARG A 229 9.76 6.13 -3.63
C ARG A 229 11.22 5.70 -3.85
N ARG A 230 12.20 6.57 -3.55
CA ARG A 230 13.64 6.29 -3.79
C ARG A 230 14.35 5.70 -2.58
N ALA A 231 13.72 5.76 -1.41
CA ALA A 231 14.26 5.25 -0.15
C ALA A 231 13.76 3.83 0.19
N VAL A 232 12.99 3.22 -0.72
CA VAL A 232 12.48 1.84 -0.66
C VAL A 232 13.02 1.10 -1.87
#